data_AF-A0A651DAW5-F1
#
_entry.id   AF-A0A651DAW5-F1
#
_cell.length_a   1.000
_cell.length_b   1.000
_cell.length_c   1.000
_cell.angle_alpha   90.00
_cell.angle_beta   90.00
_cell.angle_gamma   90.00
#
_symmetry.space_group_name_H-M   'P 1'
#
loop_
_entity.id
_entity.type
_entity.pdbx_description
1 polymer ?
#
loop_
_entity_poly.entity_id
_entity_poly.type
_entity_poly.pdbx_seq_one_letter_code
_entity_poly.pdbx_strand_id
1 'polypeptide(L)'
;MSTPESEARKALNRLTRALEKSRRELDSLQGAIRHAEGEDFPAAAYAEAEEGIERLLEFGREEGARLQAKILQSGGLEPGRIRRSSS
;
A
#
# COMPACT_ATOMS: atom_id res chain seq x y z
N MET A 1 -13.33 -22.02 3.14
CA MET A 1 -14.10 -20.98 2.43
C MET A 1 -13.45 -19.63 2.71
N SER A 2 -13.31 -18.77 1.70
CA SER A 2 -12.89 -17.39 1.95
C SER A 2 -14.06 -16.59 2.54
N THR A 3 -13.80 -15.77 3.55
CA THR A 3 -14.77 -14.78 4.02
C THR A 3 -14.62 -13.49 3.20
N PRO A 4 -15.67 -12.65 3.09
CA PRO A 4 -15.58 -11.34 2.44
C PRO A 4 -14.40 -10.50 2.96
N GLU A 5 -14.15 -10.53 4.27
CA GLU A 5 -13.04 -9.82 4.92
C GLU A 5 -11.68 -10.35 4.49
N SER A 6 -11.54 -11.67 4.34
CA SER A 6 -10.31 -12.28 3.85
C SER A 6 -10.01 -11.87 2.41
N GLU A 7 -11.03 -11.79 1.55
CA GLU A 7 -10.85 -11.35 0.16
C GLU A 7 -10.55 -9.85 0.07
N ALA A 8 -11.22 -9.02 0.87
CA ALA A 8 -10.90 -7.59 0.98
C ALA A 8 -9.44 -7.37 1.41
N ARG A 9 -8.97 -8.10 2.43
CA ARG A 9 -7.57 -8.01 2.91
C ARG A 9 -6.57 -8.44 1.83
N LYS A 10 -6.89 -9.50 1.07
CA LYS A 10 -6.03 -9.94 -0.05
C LYS A 10 -5.99 -8.90 -1.16
N ALA A 11 -7.13 -8.32 -1.54
CA ALA A 11 -7.21 -7.28 -2.55
C ALA A 11 -6.39 -6.05 -2.14
N LEU A 12 -6.56 -5.60 -0.89
CA LEU A 12 -5.77 -4.48 -0.34
C LEU A 12 -4.27 -4.76 -0.39
N ASN A 13 -3.83 -5.92 0.11
CA ASN A 13 -2.42 -6.32 0.09
C ASN A 13 -1.86 -6.44 -1.33
N ARG A 14 -2.68 -6.81 -2.32
CA ARG A 14 -2.26 -6.84 -3.73
C ARG A 14 -2.07 -5.42 -4.27
N LEU A 15 -3.01 -4.52 -3.97
CA LEU A 15 -2.90 -3.11 -4.35
C LEU A 15 -1.66 -2.45 -3.73
N THR A 16 -1.45 -2.59 -2.42
CA THR A 16 -0.27 -2.01 -1.74
C THR A 16 1.03 -2.47 -2.36
N ARG A 17 1.20 -3.77 -2.63
CA ARG A 17 2.40 -4.30 -3.29
C ARG A 17 2.57 -3.77 -4.71
N ALA A 18 1.48 -3.61 -5.46
CA ALA A 18 1.54 -3.04 -6.79
C ALA A 18 2.01 -1.58 -6.74
N LEU A 19 1.48 -0.77 -5.82
CA LEU A 19 1.90 0.62 -5.63
C LEU A 19 3.36 0.74 -5.18
N GLU A 20 3.81 -0.10 -4.24
CA GLU A 20 5.21 -0.15 -3.82
C GLU A 20 6.16 -0.54 -4.96
N LYS A 21 5.69 -1.40 -5.88
CA LYS A 21 6.43 -1.71 -7.10
C LYS A 21 6.44 -0.50 -8.03
N SER A 22 5.28 0.07 -8.32
CA SER A 22 5.14 1.26 -9.18
C SER A 22 6.02 2.41 -8.72
N ARG A 23 6.16 2.65 -7.41
CA ARG A 23 7.07 3.68 -6.87
C ARG A 23 8.53 3.42 -7.24
N ARG A 24 8.99 2.17 -7.12
CA ARG A 24 10.37 1.78 -7.46
C ARG A 24 10.64 1.87 -8.96
N GLU A 25 9.66 1.50 -9.77
CA GLU A 25 9.75 1.63 -11.23
C GLU A 25 9.74 3.11 -11.66
N LEU A 26 8.94 3.96 -10.99
CA LEU A 26 8.92 5.41 -11.22
C LEU A 26 10.26 6.06 -10.88
N ASP A 27 10.89 5.69 -9.76
CA ASP A 27 12.23 6.16 -9.39
C ASP A 27 13.28 5.75 -10.43
N SER A 28 13.21 4.50 -10.91
CA SER A 28 14.10 4.00 -11.97
C SER A 28 13.90 4.77 -13.28
N LEU A 29 12.65 5.06 -13.66
CA LEU A 29 12.31 5.85 -14.83
C LEU A 29 12.80 7.30 -14.69
N GLN A 30 12.56 7.93 -13.54
CA GLN A 30 13.04 9.28 -13.22
C GLN A 30 14.55 9.37 -13.40
N GLY A 31 15.31 8.41 -12.87
CA GLY A 31 16.77 8.38 -13.02
C GLY A 31 17.20 8.29 -14.49
N ALA A 32 16.57 7.41 -15.28
CA ALA A 32 16.90 7.22 -16.69
C ALA A 32 16.58 8.46 -17.53
N ILE A 33 15.40 9.04 -17.37
CA ILE A 33 14.97 10.22 -18.14
C ILE A 33 15.76 11.45 -17.72
N ARG A 34 16.02 11.65 -16.42
CA ARG A 34 16.88 12.74 -15.95
C ARG A 34 18.29 12.65 -16.53
N HIS A 35 18.84 11.44 -16.67
CA HIS A 35 20.13 11.25 -17.31
C HIS A 35 20.10 11.58 -18.81
N ALA A 36 19.00 11.29 -19.50
CA ALA A 36 18.83 11.55 -20.93
C ALA A 36 18.55 13.04 -21.25
N GLU A 37 17.73 13.71 -20.44
CA GLU A 37 17.23 15.06 -20.72
C GLU A 37 17.98 16.17 -19.98
N GLY A 38 18.72 15.85 -18.91
CA GLY A 38 19.54 16.82 -18.18
C GLY A 38 18.69 17.98 -17.62
N GLU A 39 18.91 19.19 -18.14
CA GLU A 39 18.22 20.41 -17.70
C GLU A 39 16.76 20.48 -18.16
N ASP A 40 16.41 19.80 -19.25
CA ASP A 40 15.03 19.76 -19.79
C ASP A 40 14.14 18.77 -19.03
N PHE A 41 14.70 18.04 -18.06
CA PHE A 41 13.99 17.03 -17.28
C PHE A 41 12.75 17.61 -16.55
N PRO A 42 11.54 17.06 -16.75
CA PRO A 42 10.31 17.60 -16.17
C PRO A 42 10.13 17.17 -14.69
N ALA A 43 11.01 17.63 -13.81
CA ALA A 43 11.07 17.21 -12.40
C ALA A 43 9.72 17.36 -11.65
N ALA A 44 8.96 18.41 -11.93
CA ALA A 44 7.68 18.65 -11.29
C ALA A 44 6.63 17.57 -11.61
N ALA A 45 6.59 17.09 -12.85
CA ALA A 45 5.63 16.07 -13.27
C ALA A 45 5.91 14.71 -12.60
N TYR A 46 7.20 14.37 -12.43
CA TYR A 46 7.60 13.16 -11.73
C TYR A 46 7.31 13.24 -10.23
N ALA A 47 7.58 14.39 -9.60
CA ALA A 47 7.24 14.62 -8.20
C ALA A 47 5.72 14.49 -7.97
N GLU A 48 4.88 15.06 -8.84
CA GLU A 48 3.43 14.93 -8.75
C GLU A 48 2.98 13.45 -8.89
N ALA A 49 3.59 12.70 -9.81
CA ALA A 49 3.31 11.28 -9.98
C ALA A 49 3.71 10.47 -8.72
N GLU A 50 4.87 10.77 -8.13
CA GLU A 50 5.34 10.14 -6.88
C GLU A 50 4.37 10.44 -5.72
N GLU A 51 4.00 11.70 -5.52
CA GLU A 51 3.01 12.09 -4.52
C GLU A 51 1.67 11.36 -4.71
N GLY A 52 1.22 11.17 -5.95
CA GLY A 52 0.02 10.40 -6.25
C GLY A 52 0.10 8.95 -5.77
N ILE A 53 1.26 8.29 -5.98
CA ILE A 53 1.50 6.94 -5.47
C ILE A 53 1.55 6.93 -3.93
N GLU A 54 2.18 7.92 -3.31
CA GLU A 54 2.25 8.03 -1.85
C GLU A 54 0.88 8.19 -1.20
N ARG A 55 0.02 9.05 -1.76
CA ARG A 55 -1.37 9.21 -1.31
C ARG A 55 -2.15 7.89 -1.41
N LEU A 56 -1.94 7.10 -2.47
CA LEU A 56 -2.58 5.79 -2.62
C LEU A 56 -2.02 4.75 -1.63
N LEU A 57 -0.74 4.82 -1.30
CA LEU A 57 -0.13 3.96 -0.26
C LEU A 57 -0.68 4.31 1.12
N GLU A 58 -0.81 5.60 1.44
CA GLU A 58 -1.43 6.07 2.68
C GLU A 58 -2.89 5.62 2.78
N PHE A 59 -3.68 5.85 1.74
CA PHE A 59 -5.05 5.31 1.63
C PHE A 59 -5.09 3.80 1.91
N GLY A 60 -4.15 3.04 1.34
CA GLY A 60 -4.07 1.59 1.57
C GLY A 60 -3.79 1.22 3.03
N ARG A 61 -2.96 2.01 3.75
CA ARG A 61 -2.68 1.80 5.18
C ARG A 61 -3.91 2.09 6.03
N GLU A 62 -4.59 3.20 5.77
CA GLU A 62 -5.81 3.59 6.49
C GLU A 62 -6.94 2.58 6.29
N GLU A 63 -7.17 2.14 5.04
CA GLU A 63 -8.18 1.13 4.74
C GLU A 63 -7.83 -0.21 5.40
N GLY A 64 -6.54 -0.55 5.47
CA GLY A 64 -6.05 -1.74 6.16
C GLY A 64 -6.34 -1.71 7.66
N ALA A 65 -6.06 -0.58 8.31
CA ALA A 65 -6.36 -0.37 9.71
C ALA A 65 -7.88 -0.47 9.98
N ARG A 66 -8.70 0.15 9.12
CA ARG A 66 -10.17 0.07 9.21
C ARG A 66 -10.68 -1.36 9.03
N LEU A 67 -10.17 -2.11 8.05
CA LEU A 67 -10.56 -3.50 7.82
C LEU A 67 -10.14 -4.39 8.99
N GLN A 68 -8.94 -4.19 9.53
CA GLN A 68 -8.47 -4.93 10.71
C GLN A 68 -9.34 -4.66 11.94
N ALA A 69 -9.70 -3.40 12.20
CA ALA A 69 -10.60 -3.04 13.28
C ALA A 69 -11.96 -3.75 13.15
N LYS A 70 -12.53 -3.78 11.94
CA LYS A 70 -13.79 -4.50 11.67
C LYS A 70 -13.66 -6.00 11.92
N ILE A 71 -12.57 -6.63 11.49
CA ILE A 71 -12.32 -8.06 11.71
C ILE A 71 -12.24 -8.38 13.21
N LEU A 72 -11.55 -7.54 13.99
CA LEU A 72 -11.43 -7.73 15.44
C LEU A 72 -12.78 -7.59 16.15
N GLN A 73 -13.55 -6.56 15.81
CA GLN A 73 -14.91 -6.34 16.34
C GLN A 73 -15.85 -7.50 15.98
N SER A 74 -15.80 -7.96 14.73
CA SER A 74 -16.68 -9.01 14.21
C SER A 74 -16.26 -10.42 14.69
N GLY A 75 -14.99 -10.59 15.04
CA GLY A 75 -14.42 -11.84 15.55
C GLY A 75 -14.50 -12.01 17.07
N GLY A 76 -15.07 -11.05 17.81
CA GLY A 76 -15.18 -11.10 19.28
C GLY A 76 -13.83 -11.07 20.02
N LEU A 77 -12.75 -10.69 19.33
CA LEU A 77 -11.42 -10.62 19.90
C LEU A 77 -11.15 -9.18 20.36
N GLU A 78 -11.39 -8.94 21.65
CA GLU A 78 -10.80 -7.80 22.36
C GLU A 78 -9.27 -7.80 22.14
N PRO A 79 -8.63 -6.64 21.91
CA PRO A 79 -7.19 -6.53 21.59
C PRO A 79 -6.21 -7.16 22.60
N GLY A 80 -6.67 -7.68 23.74
CA GLY A 80 -5.88 -8.37 24.76
C GLY A 80 -5.97 -9.90 24.79
N ARG A 81 -6.77 -10.55 23.92
CA ARG A 81 -7.03 -12.00 23.97
C ARG A 81 -6.32 -12.80 22.87
N ILE A 82 -5.07 -12.49 22.57
CA ILE A 82 -4.23 -13.41 21.79
C ILE A 82 -3.74 -14.51 22.75
N ARG A 83 -4.49 -15.60 22.85
CA ARG A 83 -4.01 -16.83 23.49
C ARG A 83 -2.94 -17.41 22.58
N ARG A 84 -1.66 -17.25 22.94
CA ARG A 84 -0.57 -18.04 22.37
C ARG A 84 -0.85 -19.51 22.71
N SER A 85 -1.48 -20.23 21.81
CA SER A 85 -1.47 -21.69 21.85
C SER A 85 -0.10 -22.13 21.32
N SER A 86 0.81 -22.38 22.25
CA SER A 86 2.02 -23.15 22.04
C SER A 86 1.62 -24.56 21.60
N SER A 87 2.20 -25.04 20.49
CA SER A 87 2.42 -26.46 20.20
C SER A 87 3.63 -26.55 19.29
#